data_AF-A0A7Y7DMZ9-F1
#
_entry.id   AF-A0A7Y7DMZ9-F1
#
_cell.length_a   1.000
_cell.length_b   1.000
_cell.length_c   1.000
_cell.angle_alpha   90.00
_cell.angle_beta   90.00
_cell.angle_gamma   90.00
#
_symmetry.space_group_name_H-M   'P 1'
#
loop_
_entity.id
_entity.type
_entity.pdbx_description
1 polymer ?
#
loop_
_entity_poly.entity_id
_entity_poly.type
_entity_poly.pdbx_seq_one_letter_code
_entity_poly.pdbx_strand_id
1 'polypeptide(L)' 'MHKLPPEPEEPHLDDCCGGGCCPCIWDIYYDRLTQWRETKQKYEEQNADNPAAEKPNE' A
#
# COMPACT_ATOMS: atom_id res chain seq x y z
N MET A 1 -14.44 -12.59 3.10
CA MET A 1 -13.89 -11.72 2.04
C MET A 1 -12.64 -11.06 2.59
N HIS A 2 -11.50 -11.75 2.59
CA HIS A 2 -10.23 -11.09 2.89
C HIS A 2 -9.74 -10.47 1.60
N LYS A 3 -10.05 -9.20 1.38
CA LYS A 3 -9.54 -8.45 0.23
C LYS A 3 -8.19 -7.87 0.62
N LEU A 4 -7.22 -7.94 -0.28
CA LEU A 4 -5.96 -7.22 -0.10
C LEU A 4 -6.25 -5.72 0.05
N PRO A 5 -5.64 -5.01 1.02
CA PRO A 5 -5.74 -3.56 1.07
C PRO A 5 -5.23 -2.94 -0.24
N PRO A 6 -5.79 -1.80 -0.68
CA PRO A 6 -5.26 -1.07 -1.83
C PRO A 6 -3.81 -0.61 -1.56
N GLU A 7 -3.01 -0.53 -2.62
CA GLU A 7 -1.65 0.01 -2.53
C GLU A 7 -1.72 1.45 -2.01
N PRO A 8 -0.87 1.86 -1.05
CA PRO A 8 -0.84 3.24 -0.61
C PRO A 8 -0.51 4.15 -1.79
N GLU A 9 -1.20 5.27 -1.89
CA GLU A 9 -0.95 6.25 -2.94
C GLU A 9 0.32 7.05 -2.64
N GLU A 10 1.13 7.28 -3.66
CA GLU A 10 2.35 8.09 -3.53
C GLU A 10 1.97 9.53 -3.18
N PRO A 11 2.57 10.11 -2.13
CA PRO A 11 2.22 11.46 -1.72
C PRO A 11 2.67 12.48 -2.76
N HIS A 12 1.80 13.45 -3.02
CA HIS A 12 2.13 14.52 -3.96
C HIS A 12 3.16 15.49 -3.35
N LEU A 13 3.98 16.10 -4.20
CA LEU A 13 4.96 17.11 -3.78
C LEU A 13 4.32 18.32 -3.09
N ASP A 14 3.05 18.62 -3.40
CA ASP A 14 2.27 19.69 -2.76
C ASP A 14 1.84 19.33 -1.31
N ASP A 15 1.68 18.03 -1.03
CA ASP A 15 1.41 17.50 0.32
C ASP A 15 2.69 17.44 1.17
N CYS A 16 3.85 17.43 0.48
CA CYS A 16 5.15 17.54 1.11
C CYS A 16 5.39 19.00 1.56
N CYS A 17 5.24 19.24 2.86
CA CYS A 17 5.48 20.55 3.51
C CYS A 17 6.97 21.01 3.45
N GLY A 18 7.83 20.37 2.64
CA GLY A 18 9.18 20.83 2.30
C GLY A 18 10.20 20.88 3.46
N GLY A 19 9.85 20.37 4.64
CA GLY A 19 10.72 20.35 5.83
C GLY A 19 10.16 20.99 7.10
N GLY A 20 8.91 21.48 7.08
CA GLY A 20 8.31 22.18 8.23
C GLY A 20 7.35 21.35 9.11
N CYS A 21 6.88 20.19 8.64
CA CYS A 21 5.90 19.38 9.36
C CYS A 21 6.43 17.95 9.55
N CYS A 22 6.70 17.57 10.80
CA CYS A 22 7.03 16.19 11.18
C CYS A 22 5.74 15.49 11.63
N PRO A 23 5.44 14.27 11.15
CA PRO A 23 6.27 13.38 10.33
C PRO A 23 6.28 13.69 8.82
N CYS A 24 7.39 13.39 8.13
CA CYS A 24 7.47 13.52 6.67
C CYS A 24 6.44 12.59 6.01
N ILE A 25 5.67 13.12 5.06
CA ILE A 25 4.65 12.33 4.36
C ILE A 25 5.25 11.09 3.67
N TRP A 26 6.50 11.20 3.21
CA TRP A 26 7.25 10.09 2.62
C TRP A 26 7.56 9.00 3.63
N ASP A 27 7.91 9.33 4.88
CA ASP A 27 8.16 8.33 5.92
C ASP A 27 6.88 7.52 6.22
N ILE A 28 5.74 8.22 6.31
CA ILE A 28 4.42 7.58 6.51
C ILE A 28 4.08 6.68 5.32
N TYR A 29 4.34 7.15 4.10
CA TYR A 29 4.11 6.39 2.88
C TYR A 29 4.93 5.10 2.86
N TYR A 30 6.24 5.17 3.13
CA TYR A 30 7.10 3.99 3.14
C TYR A 30 6.74 2.99 4.24
N ASP A 31 6.32 3.46 5.41
CA ASP A 31 5.85 2.60 6.49
C ASP A 31 4.58 1.82 6.06
N ARG A 32 3.59 2.52 5.50
CA ARG A 32 2.38 1.91 4.95
C ARG A 32 2.67 0.97 3.79
N LEU A 33 3.60 1.35 2.91
CA LEU A 33 4.01 0.54 1.76
C LEU A 33 4.66 -0.77 2.21
N THR A 34 5.47 -0.73 3.26
CA THR A 34 6.09 -1.92 3.84
C THR A 34 5.03 -2.89 4.37
N GLN A 35 4.09 -2.40 5.18
CA GLN A 35 2.98 -3.20 5.71
C GLN A 35 2.11 -3.80 4.59
N TRP A 36 1.87 -3.01 3.54
CA TRP A 36 1.11 -3.46 2.37
C TRP A 36 1.83 -4.59 1.63
N ARG A 37 3.14 -4.46 1.39
CA ARG A 37 3.95 -5.50 0.72
C ARG A 37 3.95 -6.81 1.50
N GLU A 38 4.11 -6.74 2.83
CA GLU A 38 4.05 -7.93 3.69
C GLU A 38 2.67 -8.59 3.66
N THR A 39 1.60 -7.79 3.68
CA THR A 39 0.23 -8.28 3.58
C THR A 39 -0.03 -8.89 2.21
N LYS A 40 0.48 -8.26 1.14
CA LYS A 40 0.39 -8.73 -0.24
C LYS A 40 1.08 -10.06 -0.43
N GLN A 41 2.30 -10.21 0.07
CA GLN A 41 3.02 -11.47 -0.03
C GLN A 41 2.24 -12.61 0.65
N LYS A 42 1.77 -12.40 1.89
CA LYS A 42 0.97 -13.38 2.62
C LYS A 42 -0.33 -13.71 1.90
N TYR A 43 -0.95 -12.72 1.28
CA TYR A 43 -2.17 -12.90 0.49
C TYR A 43 -1.88 -13.69 -0.79
N GLU A 44 -0.81 -13.38 -1.52
CA GLU A 44 -0.38 -14.11 -2.72
C GLU A 44 -0.02 -15.55 -2.37
N GLU A 45 0.64 -15.82 -1.24
CA GLU A 45 0.92 -17.20 -0.78
C GLU A 45 -0.37 -17.97 -0.46
N GLN A 46 -1.34 -17.33 0.19
CA GLN A 46 -2.64 -17.94 0.50
C GLN A 46 -3.54 -18.08 -0.74
N ASN A 47 -3.38 -17.22 -1.72
CA ASN A 47 -4.24 -17.10 -2.88
C ASN A 47 -3.57 -17.64 -4.16
N ALA A 48 -2.31 -18.08 -4.12
CA ALA A 48 -1.64 -18.83 -5.20
C ALA A 48 -2.30 -20.18 -5.47
N ASP A 49 -3.07 -20.69 -4.50
CA ASP A 49 -3.97 -21.84 -4.67
C ASP A 49 -5.28 -21.47 -5.40
N ASN A 50 -5.59 -20.18 -5.58
CA ASN A 50 -6.83 -19.71 -6.20
C ASN A 50 -6.62 -18.47 -7.13
N PRO A 51 -6.51 -18.66 -8.46
CA PRO A 51 -6.11 -17.61 -9.42
C PRO A 51 -7.17 -16.50 -9.68
N ALA A 52 -8.08 -16.24 -8.74
CA ALA A 52 -9.24 -15.35 -8.92
C ALA A 52 -9.10 -13.95 -8.28
N ALA A 53 -7.88 -13.46 -8.02
CA ALA A 53 -7.67 -12.10 -7.50
C ALA A 53 -6.99 -11.20 -8.54
N GLU A 54 -7.49 -11.21 -9.77
CA GLU A 54 -7.21 -10.12 -10.70
C GLU A 54 -8.43 -9.18 -10.75
N LYS A 55 -8.12 -7.89 -10.59
CA LYS A 55 -8.90 -6.69 -10.94
C LYS A 55 -9.75 -6.06 -9.83
N PRO A 56 -9.29 -4.94 -9.25
CA PRO A 56 -10.20 -3.90 -8.79
C PRO A 56 -10.93 -3.30 -10.00
N ASN A 57 -12.25 -3.39 -9.97
CA ASN A 57 -13.29 -2.72 -10.76
C ASN A 57 -12.90 -1.47 -11.58
N GLU A 58 -13.36 -1.50 -12.83
CA GLU A 58 -13.95 -0.47 -13.72
C GLU A 58 -13.48 1.00 -13.66
#